data_AF-A0A1Q5BV32-F1
#
_entry.id   AF-A0A1Q5BV32-F1
#
_cell.length_a   1.000
_cell.length_b   1.000
_cell.length_c   1.000
_cell.angle_alpha   90.00
_cell.angle_beta   90.00
_cell.angle_gamma   90.00
#
_symmetry.space_group_name_H-M   'P 1'
#
loop_
_entity.id
_entity.type
_entity.pdbx_description
1 polymer ?
#
loop_
_entity_poly.entity_id
_entity_poly.type
_entity_poly.pdbx_seq_one_letter_code
_entity_poly.pdbx_strand_id
1 'polypeptide(L)'
;MSAIGPNQTIGFTTISRTVASLAVGVVHTVERAVIGDARMRTARGNAWEAVCADRARAAQRRDLDRLVAELAAARAVATERRGARDAQPVS
;
A
#
# COMPACT_ATOMS: atom_id res chain seq x y z
N MET A 1 -65.92 -8.09 -15.67
CA MET A 1 -64.80 -7.13 -15.82
C MET A 1 -64.04 -7.09 -14.50
N SER A 2 -62.88 -7.76 -14.42
CA SER A 2 -62.09 -7.83 -13.18
C SER A 2 -61.32 -6.52 -12.97
N ALA A 3 -61.70 -5.78 -11.94
CA ALA A 3 -60.99 -4.58 -11.52
C ALA A 3 -59.65 -4.97 -10.89
N ILE A 4 -58.55 -4.55 -11.53
CA ILE A 4 -57.19 -4.66 -11.00
C ILE A 4 -57.06 -3.62 -9.89
N GLY A 5 -57.13 -4.08 -8.64
CA GLY A 5 -56.99 -3.21 -7.48
C GLY A 5 -55.56 -2.65 -7.32
N PRO A 6 -55.40 -1.53 -6.59
CA PRO A 6 -54.14 -0.77 -6.42
C PRO A 6 -52.99 -1.52 -5.71
N ASN A 7 -53.16 -2.81 -5.42
CA ASN A 7 -52.21 -3.65 -4.69
C ASN A 7 -51.17 -4.38 -5.56
N GLN A 8 -51.31 -4.37 -6.89
CA GLN A 8 -50.44 -5.14 -7.77
C GLN A 8 -49.06 -4.49 -7.95
N THR A 9 -48.98 -3.16 -8.01
CA THR A 9 -47.73 -2.41 -8.20
C THR A 9 -46.83 -2.48 -6.96
N ILE A 10 -47.42 -2.44 -5.76
CA ILE A 10 -46.72 -2.57 -4.47
C ILE A 10 -46.12 -3.99 -4.32
N GLY A 11 -46.84 -5.01 -4.81
CA GLY A 11 -46.36 -6.40 -4.82
C GLY A 11 -45.11 -6.58 -5.67
N PHE A 12 -45.13 -6.11 -6.93
CA PHE A 12 -43.96 -6.24 -7.81
C PHE A 12 -42.73 -5.48 -7.30
N THR A 13 -42.86 -4.22 -6.88
CA THR A 13 -41.69 -3.45 -6.40
C THR A 13 -41.10 -4.03 -5.11
N THR A 14 -41.94 -4.59 -4.23
CA THR A 14 -41.48 -5.22 -2.99
C THR A 14 -40.79 -6.54 -3.28
N ILE A 15 -41.37 -7.39 -4.13
CA ILE A 15 -40.77 -8.65 -4.57
C ILE A 15 -39.44 -8.38 -5.28
N SER A 16 -39.40 -7.41 -6.20
CA SER A 16 -38.16 -7.01 -6.89
C SER A 16 -37.08 -6.50 -5.93
N ARG A 17 -37.44 -5.73 -4.89
CA ARG A 17 -36.49 -5.27 -3.86
C ARG A 17 -35.92 -6.44 -3.06
N THR A 18 -36.76 -7.41 -2.69
CA THR A 18 -36.33 -8.60 -1.97
C THR A 18 -35.39 -9.45 -2.83
N VAL A 19 -35.74 -9.67 -4.10
CA VAL A 19 -34.89 -10.41 -5.05
C VAL A 19 -33.56 -9.69 -5.27
N ALA A 20 -33.58 -8.36 -5.44
CA ALA A 20 -32.37 -7.57 -5.57
C ALA A 20 -31.49 -7.67 -4.31
N SER A 21 -32.08 -7.59 -3.11
CA SER A 21 -31.35 -7.72 -1.84
C SER A 21 -30.73 -9.10 -1.66
N LEU A 22 -31.42 -10.16 -2.08
CA LEU A 22 -30.88 -11.53 -2.05
C LEU A 22 -29.76 -11.71 -3.08
N ALA A 23 -29.93 -11.16 -4.29
CA ALA A 23 -28.92 -11.20 -5.34
C ALA A 23 -27.61 -10.51 -4.92
N VAL A 24 -27.69 -9.41 -4.16
CA VAL A 24 -26.50 -8.73 -3.61
C VAL A 24 -25.66 -9.67 -2.74
N GLY A 25 -26.27 -10.48 -1.88
CA GLY A 25 -25.56 -11.45 -1.04
C GLY A 25 -24.88 -12.55 -1.85
N VAL A 26 -25.53 -13.01 -2.93
CA VAL A 26 -24.97 -14.02 -3.84
C VAL A 26 -23.80 -13.45 -4.64
N VAL A 27 -23.94 -12.26 -5.22
CA VAL A 27 -22.86 -11.57 -5.95
C VAL A 27 -21.64 -11.40 -5.06
N HIS A 28 -21.84 -10.92 -3.83
CA HIS A 28 -20.74 -10.72 -2.89
C HIS A 28 -20.00 -12.02 -2.54
N THR A 29 -20.74 -13.12 -2.40
CA THR A 29 -20.16 -14.44 -2.11
C THR A 29 -19.39 -14.98 -3.31
N VAL A 30 -19.92 -14.80 -4.53
CA VAL A 30 -19.28 -15.21 -5.78
C VAL A 30 -18.02 -14.39 -6.05
N GLU A 31 -18.05 -13.07 -5.82
CA GLU A 31 -16.87 -12.21 -5.91
C GLU A 31 -15.76 -12.71 -4.98
N ARG A 32 -16.07 -13.04 -3.72
CA ARG A 32 -15.08 -13.63 -2.81
C ARG A 32 -14.54 -14.97 -3.28
N ALA A 33 -15.41 -15.85 -3.79
CA ALA A 33 -15.00 -17.17 -4.27
C ALA A 33 -14.10 -17.10 -5.51
N VAL A 34 -14.38 -16.17 -6.43
CA VAL A 34 -13.67 -16.03 -7.72
C VAL A 34 -12.38 -15.22 -7.57
N ILE A 35 -12.42 -14.09 -6.86
CA ILE A 35 -11.26 -13.23 -6.64
C ILE A 35 -10.29 -13.90 -5.66
N GLY A 36 -10.84 -14.58 -4.65
CA GLY A 36 -10.12 -15.21 -3.56
C GLY A 36 -9.76 -14.20 -2.47
N ASP A 37 -9.80 -14.65 -1.20
CA ASP A 37 -9.58 -13.77 -0.03
C ASP A 37 -8.23 -13.05 -0.05
N ALA A 38 -7.20 -13.66 -0.67
CA ALA A 38 -5.88 -13.06 -0.81
C ALA A 38 -5.82 -11.88 -1.81
N ARG A 39 -6.78 -11.78 -2.74
CA ARG A 39 -6.87 -10.70 -3.74
C ARG A 39 -7.92 -9.64 -3.42
N MET A 40 -8.70 -9.81 -2.35
CA MET A 40 -9.51 -8.73 -1.81
C MET A 40 -8.61 -7.71 -1.09
N ARG A 41 -8.71 -6.44 -1.48
CA ARG A 41 -8.05 -5.34 -0.75
C ARG A 41 -8.69 -5.17 0.62
N THR A 42 -8.08 -5.81 1.63
CA THR A 42 -8.45 -5.63 3.03
C THR A 42 -7.67 -4.48 3.65
N ALA A 43 -8.24 -3.83 4.68
CA ALA A 43 -7.52 -2.82 5.45
C ALA A 43 -6.18 -3.36 6.01
N ARG A 44 -6.18 -4.63 6.45
CA ARG A 44 -4.98 -5.34 6.91
C ARG A 44 -3.95 -5.54 5.79
N GLY A 45 -4.39 -5.91 4.58
CA GLY A 45 -3.53 -6.07 3.42
C GLY A 45 -2.86 -4.76 3.01
N ASN A 46 -3.64 -3.69 2.93
CA ASN A 46 -3.14 -2.35 2.60
C ASN A 46 -2.11 -1.86 3.63
N ALA A 47 -2.38 -2.08 4.93
CA ALA A 47 -1.46 -1.72 6.00
C ALA A 47 -0.14 -2.50 5.90
N TRP A 48 -0.21 -3.79 5.55
CA TRP A 48 0.98 -4.60 5.37
C TRP A 48 1.82 -4.16 4.16
N GLU A 49 1.19 -3.82 3.04
CA GLU A 49 1.89 -3.26 1.87
C GLU A 49 2.60 -1.95 2.21
N ALA A 50 1.97 -1.06 2.98
CA ALA A 50 2.57 0.18 3.45
C ALA A 50 3.81 -0.09 4.32
N VAL A 51 3.73 -1.03 5.26
CA VAL A 51 4.86 -1.44 6.10
C VAL A 51 6.00 -2.00 5.25
N CYS A 52 5.71 -2.83 4.25
CA CYS A 52 6.72 -3.35 3.34
C CYS A 52 7.41 -2.23 2.56
N ALA A 53 6.64 -1.26 2.05
CA ALA A 53 7.19 -0.09 1.37
C ALA A 53 8.08 0.76 2.29
N ASP A 54 7.69 0.95 3.55
CA ASP A 54 8.49 1.70 4.53
C ASP A 54 9.77 0.97 4.89
N ARG A 55 9.72 -0.36 5.05
CA ARG A 55 10.93 -1.17 5.27
C ARG A 55 11.88 -1.07 4.08
N ALA A 56 11.38 -1.09 2.85
CA ALA A 56 12.19 -0.91 1.65
C ALA A 56 12.85 0.47 1.59
N ARG A 57 12.10 1.55 1.88
CA ARG A 57 12.64 2.91 1.98
C ARG A 57 13.71 3.01 3.08
N ALA A 58 13.49 2.38 4.22
CA ALA A 58 14.44 2.37 5.31
C ALA A 58 15.74 1.62 4.95
N ALA A 59 15.64 0.52 4.19
CA ALA A 59 16.83 -0.18 3.69
C ALA A 59 17.64 0.71 2.75
N GLN A 60 16.99 1.34 1.77
CA GLN A 60 17.64 2.27 0.83
C GLN A 60 18.32 3.45 1.54
N ARG A 61 17.68 4.01 2.59
CA ARG A 61 18.28 5.08 3.40
C ARG A 61 19.56 4.61 4.10
N ARG A 62 19.57 3.41 4.68
CA ARG A 62 20.77 2.85 5.33
C ARG A 62 21.92 2.66 4.35
N ASP A 63 21.62 2.22 3.12
CA ASP A 63 22.64 2.05 2.08
C ASP A 63 23.25 3.41 1.69
N LEU A 64 22.41 4.44 1.57
CA LEU A 64 22.88 5.81 1.30
C LEU A 64 23.70 6.36 2.47
N ASP A 65 23.23 6.20 3.72
CA ASP A 65 23.93 6.65 4.91
C ASP A 65 25.32 6.00 5.01
N ARG A 66 25.44 4.72 4.64
CA ARG A 66 26.72 4.02 4.56
C ARG A 66 27.66 4.65 3.53
N LEU A 67 27.18 4.89 2.30
CA LEU A 67 27.99 5.51 1.26
C LEU A 67 28.43 6.93 1.63
N VAL A 68 27.55 7.70 2.27
CA VAL A 68 27.87 9.04 2.78
C VAL A 68 28.94 8.96 3.88
N ALA A 69 28.84 8.00 4.80
CA ALA A 69 29.85 7.80 5.83
C ALA A 69 31.22 7.42 5.25
N GLU A 70 31.25 6.53 4.26
CA GLU A 70 32.48 6.14 3.55
C GLU A 70 33.12 7.35 2.83
N LEU A 71 32.31 8.17 2.16
CA LEU A 71 32.77 9.40 1.50
C LEU A 71 33.31 10.42 2.52
N ALA A 72 32.59 10.62 3.63
CA ALA A 72 33.00 11.54 4.69
C ALA A 72 34.35 11.11 5.32
N ALA A 73 34.52 9.81 5.58
CA ALA A 73 35.78 9.26 6.08
C ALA A 73 36.93 9.48 5.10
N ALA A 74 36.72 9.21 3.80
CA ALA A 74 37.73 9.45 2.78
C ALA A 74 38.14 10.94 2.71
N ARG A 75 37.17 11.85 2.83
CA ARG A 75 37.42 13.30 2.86
C ARG A 75 38.22 13.71 4.10
N ALA A 76 37.92 13.16 5.27
CA ALA A 76 38.66 13.42 6.50
C ALA A 76 40.14 13.06 6.34
N VAL A 77 40.43 11.84 5.87
CA VAL A 77 41.81 11.36 5.61
C VAL A 77 42.55 12.24 4.59
N ALA A 78 41.87 12.67 3.53
CA ALA A 78 42.46 13.56 2.54
C ALA A 78 42.82 14.94 3.12
N THR A 79 41.99 15.44 4.03
CA THR A 79 42.22 16.72 4.74
C THR A 79 43.40 16.61 5.69
N GLU A 80 43.48 15.53 6.48
CA GLU A 80 44.61 15.25 7.37
C GLU A 80 45.94 15.17 6.60
N ARG A 81 45.97 14.44 5.48
CA ARG A 81 47.16 14.33 4.62
C ARG A 81 47.59 15.64 3.98
N ARG A 82 46.67 16.60 3.79
CA ARG A 82 46.99 17.94 3.30
C ARG A 82 47.61 18.77 4.43
N GLY A 83 46.98 18.79 5.61
CA GLY A 83 47.52 19.48 6.77
C GLY A 83 48.92 18.97 7.18
N ALA A 84 49.16 17.65 7.10
CA ALA A 84 50.47 17.07 7.37
C ALA A 84 51.55 17.52 6.36
N ARG A 85 51.18 17.71 5.07
CA ARG A 85 52.10 18.24 4.06
C ARG A 85 52.41 19.71 4.27
N ASP A 86 51.41 20.50 4.64
CA ASP A 86 51.57 21.93 4.90
C ASP A 86 52.40 22.20 6.18
N ALA A 87 52.44 21.24 7.12
CA ALA A 87 53.23 21.30 8.34
C ALA A 87 54.68 20.80 8.19
N GLN A 88 55.06 20.24 7.04
CA GLN A 88 56.43 19.76 6.80
C GLN A 88 57.33 20.95 6.45
N PRO A 89 58.35 21.30 7.26
CA PRO A 89 59.25 22.39 6.92
C PRO A 89 60.13 22.00 5.73
N VAL A 90 60.16 22.87 4.72
CA VAL A 90 61.12 22.80 3.61
C VAL A 90 62.50 23.21 4.12
N SER A 91 63.42 22.24 4.22
CA SER A 91 64.85 22.46 4.48
C SER A 91 65.61 22.67 3.18
#